data_AF-A0AAJ0GR56-F1
#
_entry.id   AF-A0AAJ0GR56-F1
#
_cell.length_a   1.000
_cell.length_b   1.000
_cell.length_c   1.000
_cell.angle_alpha   90.00
_cell.angle_beta   90.00
_cell.angle_gamma   90.00
#
_symmetry.space_group_name_H-M   'P 1'
#
loop_
_entity.id
_entity.type
_entity.pdbx_description
1 polymer ?
#
loop_
_entity_poly.entity_id
_entity_poly.type
_entity_poly.pdbx_seq_one_letter_code
_entity_poly.pdbx_strand_id
1 'polypeptide(L)'
;MSFLKAGATATEAVEAAIRCLEDKEIANAGFGSNLNIDGVVECDATIVDHLGRSGACGAVPGVKNPISLAKKVLDTSTQPLSLGRVPPNLLVGQGAREFADAHGIKTTRNESLVSKNAMSRYLRWNEELKKAEAQRKARKSFFGDYSSGQRTPRKGDYENVANRAGIAALRDHTSAILMGTWNEGQPDSPDSGGSALGEHGSPAVAAAPASSHTSTPKQSVECTNVRSESPYLMTAPPPSASGHDGPGSSDTAEVDMADDFDPYGAETDEDMVTDTVGAIAIDLQGNIAAGSSSGGIGMKHRGRTGPAALVGVGTAVVPEDPDDDLATSVAAVTSGTGEHIATCSASGKCAERLFQGSRRGPGGRDIQEEDEHAILESFIVDDFLGHPGVRNQHTAGAIGVMAVKKDRTGAYFYFAHNTDSFALASMSSTEREPLCVMSRLGRTRQVAQGGRKVRLR
;
A
#
# COMPACT_ATOMS: atom_id res chain seq x y z
N MET A 1 -8.47 8.95 -14.70
CA MET A 1 -8.57 10.19 -15.50
C MET A 1 -9.49 10.06 -16.72
N SER A 2 -9.32 9.07 -17.61
CA SER A 2 -10.13 8.95 -18.84
C SER A 2 -11.65 8.96 -18.61
N PHE A 3 -12.13 8.29 -17.55
CA PHE A 3 -13.54 8.31 -17.11
C PHE A 3 -14.03 9.73 -16.77
N LEU A 4 -13.26 10.49 -15.97
CA LEU A 4 -13.58 11.88 -15.62
C LEU A 4 -13.61 12.79 -16.86
N LYS A 5 -12.67 12.60 -17.80
CA LYS A 5 -12.66 13.34 -19.08
C LYS A 5 -13.86 12.99 -19.99
N ALA A 6 -14.50 11.83 -19.78
CA ALA A 6 -15.74 11.43 -20.45
C ALA A 6 -17.00 11.86 -19.70
N GLY A 7 -16.89 12.59 -18.57
CA GLY A 7 -18.02 13.07 -17.78
C GLY A 7 -18.57 12.08 -16.75
N ALA A 8 -17.85 10.99 -16.45
CA ALA A 8 -18.22 10.08 -15.37
C ALA A 8 -18.09 10.74 -13.99
N THR A 9 -18.93 10.30 -13.05
CA THR A 9 -18.91 10.76 -11.66
C THR A 9 -17.62 10.34 -10.94
N ALA A 10 -17.31 11.00 -9.83
CA ALA A 10 -16.15 10.66 -9.02
C ALA A 10 -16.19 9.19 -8.54
N THR A 11 -17.37 8.66 -8.21
CA THR A 11 -17.53 7.26 -7.77
C THR A 11 -17.23 6.25 -8.88
N GLU A 12 -17.66 6.50 -10.12
CA GLU A 12 -17.34 5.63 -11.27
C GLU A 12 -15.85 5.69 -11.62
N ALA A 13 -15.21 6.85 -11.47
CA ALA A 13 -13.78 6.99 -11.68
C ALA A 13 -12.93 6.27 -10.61
N VAL A 14 -13.36 6.30 -9.34
CA VAL A 14 -12.77 5.52 -8.24
C VAL A 14 -12.95 4.03 -8.50
N GLU A 15 -14.16 3.58 -8.84
CA GLU A 15 -14.44 2.18 -9.17
C GLU A 15 -13.54 1.71 -10.32
N ALA A 16 -13.49 2.45 -11.43
CA ALA A 16 -12.66 2.11 -12.58
C ALA A 16 -11.15 2.06 -12.25
N ALA A 17 -10.66 2.98 -11.40
CA ALA A 17 -9.27 2.97 -10.97
C ALA A 17 -8.93 1.74 -10.12
N ILE A 18 -9.77 1.40 -9.14
CA ILE A 18 -9.53 0.26 -8.25
C ILE A 18 -9.74 -1.07 -8.97
N ARG A 19 -10.73 -1.20 -9.87
CA ARG A 19 -10.88 -2.38 -10.75
C ARG A 19 -9.62 -2.68 -11.55
N CYS A 20 -8.95 -1.64 -12.07
CA CYS A 20 -7.68 -1.80 -12.79
C CYS A 20 -6.53 -2.31 -11.91
N LEU A 21 -6.60 -2.13 -10.58
CA LEU A 21 -5.62 -2.62 -9.62
C LEU A 21 -5.98 -4.03 -9.12
N GLU A 22 -7.26 -4.29 -8.79
CA GLU A 22 -7.80 -5.61 -8.45
C GLU A 22 -7.58 -6.67 -9.53
N ASP A 23 -7.53 -6.25 -10.81
CA ASP A 23 -7.25 -7.11 -11.96
C ASP A 23 -5.76 -7.45 -12.12
N LYS A 24 -4.89 -7.00 -11.21
CA LYS A 24 -3.43 -7.22 -11.26
C LYS A 24 -2.95 -8.09 -10.10
N GLU A 25 -2.12 -9.08 -10.45
CA GLU A 25 -1.50 -10.01 -9.48
C GLU A 25 -0.58 -9.32 -8.46
N ILE A 26 -0.03 -8.14 -8.79
CA ILE A 26 0.87 -7.36 -7.91
C ILE A 26 0.14 -6.68 -6.74
N ALA A 27 -1.19 -6.58 -6.77
CA ALA A 27 -1.97 -5.92 -5.73
C ALA A 27 -2.59 -6.97 -4.80
N ASN A 28 -2.54 -6.75 -3.48
CA ASN A 28 -3.29 -7.58 -2.53
C ASN A 28 -4.78 -7.17 -2.51
N ALA A 29 -5.44 -7.30 -3.66
CA ALA A 29 -6.86 -7.04 -3.87
C ALA A 29 -7.34 -7.81 -5.11
N GLY A 30 -8.59 -8.26 -5.12
CA GLY A 30 -9.16 -9.00 -6.25
C GLY A 30 -8.38 -10.28 -6.58
N PHE A 31 -7.71 -10.29 -7.73
CA PHE A 31 -6.97 -11.45 -8.26
C PHE A 31 -5.60 -11.68 -7.59
N GLY A 32 -4.94 -10.65 -7.05
CA GLY A 32 -3.65 -10.79 -6.35
C GLY A 32 -3.78 -10.98 -4.83
N SER A 33 -5.01 -11.10 -4.32
CA SER A 33 -5.31 -11.17 -2.89
C SER A 33 -4.63 -12.33 -2.16
N ASN A 34 -4.21 -12.06 -0.93
CA ASN A 34 -3.75 -13.06 0.02
C ASN A 34 -4.84 -14.09 0.34
N LEU A 35 -4.43 -15.33 0.55
CA LEU A 35 -5.30 -16.44 0.94
C LEU A 35 -5.48 -16.45 2.46
N ASN A 36 -6.69 -16.79 2.91
CA ASN A 36 -6.97 -17.10 4.31
C ASN A 36 -6.40 -18.48 4.70
N ILE A 37 -6.53 -18.87 5.97
CA ILE A 37 -5.99 -20.13 6.50
C ILE A 37 -6.44 -21.39 5.73
N ASP A 38 -7.67 -21.37 5.20
CA ASP A 38 -8.28 -22.45 4.42
C ASP A 38 -7.85 -22.47 2.93
N GLY A 39 -6.97 -21.55 2.52
CA GLY A 39 -6.52 -21.40 1.13
C GLY A 39 -7.52 -20.65 0.23
N VAL A 40 -8.46 -19.90 0.83
CA VAL A 40 -9.56 -19.22 0.13
C VAL A 40 -9.32 -17.70 0.09
N VAL A 41 -9.60 -17.08 -1.05
CA VAL A 41 -9.61 -15.61 -1.21
C VAL A 41 -10.92 -15.05 -0.67
N GLU A 42 -10.82 -14.14 0.30
CA GLU A 42 -11.95 -13.36 0.85
C GLU A 42 -11.57 -11.88 0.83
N CYS A 43 -12.32 -11.04 0.12
CA CYS A 43 -11.96 -9.64 -0.07
C CYS A 43 -12.81 -8.67 0.76
N ASP A 44 -12.24 -7.49 1.01
CA ASP A 44 -12.82 -6.36 1.72
C ASP A 44 -12.76 -5.13 0.79
N ALA A 45 -13.85 -4.39 0.60
CA ALA A 45 -13.86 -3.16 -0.20
C ALA A 45 -14.96 -2.18 0.21
N THR A 46 -14.71 -0.89 0.02
CA THR A 46 -15.60 0.23 0.38
C THR A 46 -15.48 1.33 -0.67
N ILE A 47 -16.59 2.00 -0.95
CA ILE A 47 -16.61 3.27 -1.67
C ILE A 47 -17.52 4.27 -0.93
N VAL A 48 -17.10 5.54 -0.94
CA VAL A 48 -17.78 6.66 -0.27
C VAL A 48 -17.91 7.82 -1.26
N ASP A 49 -19.09 8.44 -1.32
CA ASP A 49 -19.37 9.58 -2.18
C ASP A 49 -19.23 10.95 -1.48
N HIS A 50 -19.45 12.03 -2.24
CA HIS A 50 -19.33 13.42 -1.80
C HIS A 50 -20.32 13.84 -0.70
N LEU A 51 -21.35 13.03 -0.41
CA LEU A 51 -22.30 13.25 0.68
C LEU A 51 -21.98 12.35 1.89
N GLY A 52 -20.83 11.67 1.90
CA GLY A 52 -20.47 10.69 2.92
C GLY A 52 -21.28 9.39 2.86
N ARG A 53 -22.13 9.18 1.83
CA ARG A 53 -22.88 7.94 1.66
C ARG A 53 -21.93 6.85 1.19
N SER A 54 -22.17 5.63 1.65
CA SER A 54 -21.24 4.53 1.49
C SER A 54 -21.90 3.24 1.01
N GLY A 55 -21.09 2.43 0.35
CA GLY A 55 -21.38 1.03 0.05
C GLY A 55 -20.11 0.21 0.25
N ALA A 56 -20.24 -0.96 0.86
CA ALA A 56 -19.10 -1.79 1.25
C ALA A 56 -19.43 -3.29 1.19
N CYS A 57 -18.38 -4.10 1.05
CA CYS A 57 -18.44 -5.54 1.22
C CYS A 57 -17.24 -6.07 2.03
N GLY A 58 -17.46 -7.04 2.91
CA GLY A 58 -16.42 -7.63 3.76
C GLY A 58 -16.36 -9.16 3.68
N ALA A 59 -15.15 -9.71 3.77
CA ALA A 59 -14.84 -11.13 3.66
C ALA A 59 -15.57 -11.86 2.50
N VAL A 60 -15.75 -11.21 1.35
CA VAL A 60 -16.58 -11.73 0.26
C VAL A 60 -15.79 -12.73 -0.62
N PRO A 61 -16.27 -13.96 -0.84
CA PRO A 61 -15.56 -14.95 -1.64
C PRO A 61 -15.94 -14.92 -3.13
N GLY A 62 -14.93 -14.96 -4.01
CA GLY A 62 -15.12 -15.23 -5.45
C GLY A 62 -15.84 -14.13 -6.25
N VAL A 63 -15.97 -12.92 -5.72
CA VAL A 63 -16.36 -11.74 -6.51
C VAL A 63 -15.11 -11.20 -7.18
N LYS A 64 -15.10 -11.08 -8.53
CA LYS A 64 -13.86 -10.71 -9.25
C LYS A 64 -13.37 -9.31 -8.89
N ASN A 65 -14.29 -8.36 -8.75
CA ASN A 65 -14.00 -6.96 -8.47
C ASN A 65 -14.80 -6.49 -7.25
N PRO A 66 -14.28 -6.69 -6.02
CA PRO A 66 -14.91 -6.27 -4.77
C PRO A 66 -15.38 -4.80 -4.77
N ILE A 67 -14.61 -3.86 -5.33
CA ILE A 67 -15.02 -2.45 -5.40
C ILE A 67 -16.31 -2.24 -6.19
N SER A 68 -16.57 -3.05 -7.22
CA SER A 68 -17.83 -2.98 -7.99
C SER A 68 -19.03 -3.48 -7.18
N LEU A 69 -18.82 -4.44 -6.28
CA LEU A 69 -19.85 -4.84 -5.33
C LEU A 69 -20.11 -3.73 -4.32
N ALA A 70 -19.06 -3.13 -3.74
CA ALA A 70 -19.18 -1.98 -2.85
C ALA A 70 -19.94 -0.80 -3.52
N LYS A 71 -19.59 -0.46 -4.77
CA LYS A 71 -20.31 0.54 -5.58
C LYS A 71 -21.75 0.14 -5.87
N LYS A 72 -22.02 -1.12 -6.18
CA LYS A 72 -23.40 -1.58 -6.39
C LYS A 72 -24.25 -1.54 -5.12
N VAL A 73 -23.65 -1.78 -3.95
CA VAL A 73 -24.30 -1.59 -2.64
C VAL A 73 -24.61 -0.11 -2.41
N LEU A 74 -23.68 0.81 -2.70
CA LEU A 74 -23.93 2.27 -2.63
C LEU A 74 -25.09 2.69 -3.55
N ASP A 75 -25.05 2.31 -4.82
CA ASP A 75 -26.08 2.72 -5.79
C ASP A 75 -27.46 2.20 -5.39
N THR A 76 -27.53 0.97 -4.88
CA THR A 76 -28.77 0.36 -4.39
C THR A 76 -29.22 0.98 -3.07
N SER A 77 -28.29 1.45 -2.22
CA SER A 77 -28.63 2.05 -0.92
C SER A 77 -29.23 3.46 -1.03
N THR A 78 -29.03 4.14 -2.15
CA THR A 78 -29.74 5.39 -2.47
C THR A 78 -31.18 5.20 -2.93
N GLN A 79 -31.64 3.95 -3.16
CA GLN A 79 -32.98 3.65 -3.66
C GLN A 79 -33.89 3.12 -2.55
N PRO A 80 -35.15 3.59 -2.43
CA PRO A 80 -36.06 3.11 -1.40
C PRO A 80 -36.50 1.67 -1.66
N LEU A 81 -36.44 0.83 -0.62
CA LEU A 81 -36.99 -0.52 -0.68
C LEU A 81 -38.50 -0.54 -0.37
N SER A 82 -39.16 -1.57 -0.89
CA SER A 82 -40.56 -1.87 -0.56
C SER A 82 -40.79 -1.95 0.96
N LEU A 83 -41.93 -1.44 1.40
CA LEU A 83 -42.36 -1.35 2.80
C LEU A 83 -41.48 -0.44 3.68
N GLY A 84 -40.80 0.55 3.10
CA GLY A 84 -40.01 1.53 3.85
C GLY A 84 -38.77 0.94 4.53
N ARG A 85 -38.29 -0.23 4.06
CA ARG A 85 -37.10 -0.88 4.60
C ARG A 85 -35.86 -0.05 4.27
N VAL A 86 -34.95 0.04 5.24
CA VAL A 86 -33.63 0.66 5.04
C VAL A 86 -32.76 -0.29 4.21
N PRO A 87 -32.18 0.16 3.08
CA PRO A 87 -31.21 -0.63 2.33
C PRO A 87 -29.92 -0.90 3.12
N PRO A 88 -29.22 -2.02 2.87
CA PRO A 88 -27.90 -2.24 3.45
C PRO A 88 -26.85 -1.32 2.83
N ASN A 89 -25.92 -0.82 3.64
CA ASN A 89 -24.70 -0.13 3.19
C ASN A 89 -23.43 -1.02 3.29
N LEU A 90 -23.48 -2.13 4.04
CA LEU A 90 -22.43 -3.13 4.14
C LEU A 90 -23.06 -4.53 4.06
N LEU A 91 -22.48 -5.41 3.25
CA LEU A 91 -22.82 -6.84 3.17
C LEU A 91 -21.55 -7.68 3.35
N VAL A 92 -21.64 -8.85 4.00
CA VAL A 92 -20.47 -9.70 4.23
C VAL A 92 -20.64 -11.15 3.76
N GLY A 93 -19.50 -11.79 3.47
CA GLY A 93 -19.42 -13.22 3.19
C GLY A 93 -20.32 -13.70 2.05
N GLN A 94 -20.98 -14.83 2.29
CA GLN A 94 -21.83 -15.47 1.27
C GLN A 94 -23.05 -14.64 0.87
N GLY A 95 -23.66 -13.88 1.79
CA GLY A 95 -24.79 -13.00 1.46
C GLY A 95 -24.39 -11.83 0.56
N ALA A 96 -23.17 -11.31 0.72
CA ALA A 96 -22.60 -10.30 -0.19
C ALA A 96 -22.34 -10.87 -1.59
N ARG A 97 -21.89 -12.13 -1.66
CA ARG A 97 -21.71 -12.87 -2.91
C ARG A 97 -23.04 -13.11 -3.63
N GLU A 98 -24.07 -13.57 -2.93
CA GLU A 98 -25.42 -13.78 -3.48
C GLU A 98 -26.05 -12.45 -3.95
N PHE A 99 -25.83 -11.36 -3.23
CA PHE A 99 -26.22 -10.02 -3.68
C PHE A 99 -25.48 -9.63 -4.97
N ALA A 100 -24.18 -9.92 -5.09
CA ALA A 100 -23.40 -9.66 -6.31
C ALA A 100 -23.99 -10.40 -7.52
N ASP A 101 -24.28 -11.70 -7.36
CA ASP A 101 -24.89 -12.55 -8.38
C ASP A 101 -26.28 -12.01 -8.79
N ALA A 102 -27.14 -11.65 -7.82
CA ALA A 102 -28.47 -11.10 -8.08
C ALA A 102 -28.47 -9.74 -8.80
N HIS A 103 -27.37 -8.99 -8.71
CA HIS A 103 -27.22 -7.66 -9.33
C HIS A 103 -26.32 -7.66 -10.57
N GLY A 104 -25.98 -8.83 -11.12
CA GLY A 104 -25.22 -8.97 -12.36
C GLY A 104 -23.72 -8.62 -12.24
N ILE A 105 -23.19 -8.53 -11.03
CA ILE A 105 -21.76 -8.36 -10.79
C ILE A 105 -21.05 -9.66 -11.16
N LYS A 106 -19.91 -9.57 -11.86
CA LYS A 106 -19.16 -10.77 -12.29
C LYS A 106 -18.60 -11.51 -11.08
N THR A 107 -19.18 -12.67 -10.79
CA THR A 107 -18.67 -13.62 -9.81
C THR A 107 -18.04 -14.83 -10.48
N THR A 108 -17.25 -15.59 -9.73
CA THR A 108 -16.49 -16.73 -10.25
C THR A 108 -16.21 -17.77 -9.15
N ARG A 109 -15.61 -18.89 -9.54
CA ARG A 109 -15.05 -19.90 -8.62
C ARG A 109 -13.82 -19.33 -7.91
N ASN A 110 -13.66 -19.58 -6.61
CA ASN A 110 -12.67 -18.89 -5.78
C ASN A 110 -11.23 -19.15 -6.25
N GLU A 111 -10.96 -20.36 -6.72
CA GLU A 111 -9.68 -20.82 -7.26
C GLU A 111 -9.22 -20.00 -8.47
N SER A 112 -10.15 -19.36 -9.20
CA SER A 112 -9.81 -18.46 -10.31
C SER A 112 -9.44 -17.03 -9.88
N LEU A 113 -9.57 -16.71 -8.58
CA LEU A 113 -9.00 -15.51 -7.97
C LEU A 113 -7.65 -15.78 -7.30
N VAL A 114 -7.16 -17.02 -7.30
CA VAL A 114 -5.86 -17.36 -6.72
C VAL A 114 -4.78 -17.19 -7.78
N SER A 115 -3.98 -16.15 -7.65
CA SER A 115 -2.79 -15.95 -8.48
C SER A 115 -1.66 -16.94 -8.13
N LYS A 116 -0.65 -17.06 -9.01
CA LYS A 116 0.49 -17.95 -8.77
C LYS A 116 1.31 -17.47 -7.57
N ASN A 117 1.57 -16.17 -7.51
CA ASN A 117 2.35 -15.57 -6.43
C ASN A 117 1.60 -15.61 -5.09
N ALA A 118 0.27 -15.47 -5.11
CA ALA A 118 -0.56 -15.65 -3.91
C ALA A 118 -0.54 -17.11 -3.41
N MET A 119 -0.65 -18.10 -4.30
CA MET A 119 -0.53 -19.52 -3.93
C MET A 119 0.87 -19.87 -3.38
N SER A 120 1.94 -19.42 -4.03
CA SER A 120 3.31 -19.66 -3.56
C SER A 120 3.57 -19.09 -2.17
N ARG A 121 3.08 -17.86 -1.88
CA ARG A 121 3.12 -17.26 -0.53
C ARG A 121 2.33 -18.09 0.48
N TYR A 122 1.12 -18.51 0.14
CA TYR A 122 0.27 -19.34 1.00
C TYR A 122 0.94 -20.67 1.36
N LEU A 123 1.50 -21.39 0.38
CA LEU A 123 2.18 -22.67 0.62
C LEU A 123 3.37 -22.52 1.57
N ARG A 124 4.20 -21.48 1.37
CA ARG A 124 5.34 -21.15 2.24
C ARG A 124 4.89 -20.89 3.68
N TRP A 125 3.96 -19.95 3.89
CA TRP A 125 3.46 -19.61 5.23
C TRP A 125 2.74 -20.77 5.91
N ASN A 126 2.03 -21.62 5.16
CA ASN A 126 1.37 -22.82 5.69
C ASN A 126 2.40 -23.86 6.18
N GLU A 127 3.54 -24.00 5.51
CA GLU A 127 4.64 -24.86 5.98
C GLU A 127 5.33 -24.30 7.22
N GLU A 128 5.63 -23.00 7.24
CA GLU A 128 6.20 -22.28 8.38
C GLU A 128 5.30 -22.37 9.62
N LEU A 129 3.99 -22.15 9.46
CA LEU A 129 3.01 -22.27 10.54
C LEU A 129 3.02 -23.68 11.16
N LYS A 130 3.01 -24.73 10.31
CA LYS A 130 3.11 -26.13 10.78
C LYS A 130 4.39 -26.41 11.54
N LYS A 131 5.54 -25.89 11.07
CA LYS A 131 6.84 -25.99 11.75
C LYS A 131 6.78 -25.31 13.13
N ALA A 132 6.26 -24.08 13.20
CA ALA A 132 6.13 -23.32 14.45
C ALA A 132 5.17 -24.00 15.46
N GLU A 133 4.04 -24.53 15.01
CA GLU A 133 3.10 -25.27 15.86
C GLU A 133 3.70 -26.58 16.40
N ALA A 134 4.42 -27.33 15.56
CA ALA A 134 5.12 -28.54 15.98
C ALA A 134 6.19 -28.23 17.05
N GLN A 135 7.00 -27.20 16.85
CA GLN A 135 7.98 -26.73 17.85
C GLN A 135 7.29 -26.29 19.16
N ARG A 136 6.16 -25.57 19.07
CA ARG A 136 5.37 -25.14 20.24
C ARG A 136 4.79 -26.33 21.01
N LYS A 137 4.33 -27.37 20.30
CA LYS A 137 3.84 -28.62 20.90
C LYS A 137 4.97 -29.40 21.58
N ALA A 138 6.13 -29.51 20.94
CA ALA A 138 7.32 -30.15 21.51
C ALA A 138 7.79 -29.43 22.80
N ARG A 139 7.89 -28.10 22.78
CA ARG A 139 8.22 -27.29 23.97
C ARG A 139 7.20 -27.50 25.10
N LYS A 140 5.89 -27.49 24.80
CA LYS A 140 4.85 -27.79 25.81
C LYS A 140 4.96 -29.21 26.38
N SER A 141 5.29 -30.20 25.55
CA SER A 141 5.49 -31.57 26.01
C SER A 141 6.72 -31.69 26.93
N PHE A 142 7.79 -30.97 26.64
CA PHE A 142 9.04 -31.01 27.42
C PHE A 142 8.93 -30.35 28.79
N PHE A 143 8.14 -29.27 28.91
CA PHE A 143 7.89 -28.59 30.19
C PHE A 143 6.68 -29.13 30.97
N GLY A 144 5.90 -30.05 30.40
CA GLY A 144 4.70 -30.62 31.02
C GLY A 144 4.97 -31.46 32.28
N ASP A 145 6.09 -32.17 32.33
CA ASP A 145 6.43 -33.10 33.42
C ASP A 145 7.01 -32.42 34.68
N TYR A 146 7.34 -31.12 34.63
CA TYR A 146 7.96 -30.39 35.75
C TYR A 146 6.98 -29.61 36.63
N SER A 147 5.67 -29.82 36.48
CA SER A 147 4.61 -29.06 37.19
C SER A 147 3.95 -29.83 38.35
N SER A 148 4.73 -30.34 39.30
CA SER A 148 4.23 -30.92 40.57
C SER A 148 4.85 -30.24 41.81
N GLY A 149 4.82 -28.91 41.86
CA GLY A 149 5.37 -28.13 42.97
C GLY A 149 4.70 -26.77 43.13
N GLN A 150 3.59 -26.70 43.88
CA GLN A 150 2.97 -25.43 44.24
C GLN A 150 3.91 -24.60 45.13
N ARG A 151 4.39 -23.47 44.60
CA ARG A 151 4.87 -22.35 45.41
C ARG A 151 3.95 -21.16 45.20
N THR A 152 3.36 -20.66 46.29
CA THR A 152 2.58 -19.42 46.28
C THR A 152 3.53 -18.22 46.14
N PRO A 153 3.23 -17.24 45.26
CA PRO A 153 4.09 -16.07 45.08
C PRO A 153 4.02 -15.16 46.31
N ARG A 154 5.17 -14.59 46.70
CA ARG A 154 5.24 -13.62 47.81
C ARG A 154 5.14 -12.19 47.26
N LYS A 155 4.72 -11.28 48.12
CA LYS A 155 4.29 -9.91 47.77
C LYS A 155 5.41 -8.96 47.25
N GLY A 156 6.60 -9.47 46.92
CA GLY A 156 7.77 -8.70 46.47
C GLY A 156 8.21 -8.97 45.03
N ASP A 157 7.61 -9.93 44.32
CA ASP A 157 8.11 -10.36 43.01
C ASP A 157 7.71 -9.42 41.84
N TYR A 158 6.87 -8.41 42.09
CA TYR A 158 6.29 -7.55 41.05
C TYR A 158 7.25 -6.51 40.44
N GLU A 159 8.32 -6.11 41.13
CA GLU A 159 9.25 -5.08 40.64
C GLU A 159 10.31 -5.62 39.65
N ASN A 160 10.58 -6.94 39.66
CA ASN A 160 11.60 -7.54 38.79
C ASN A 160 11.06 -8.12 37.48
N VAL A 161 9.74 -8.18 37.28
CA VAL A 161 9.13 -8.68 36.03
C VAL A 161 9.28 -7.64 34.90
N ALA A 162 9.14 -6.34 35.20
CA ALA A 162 9.24 -5.27 34.20
C ALA A 162 10.62 -5.22 33.50
N ASN A 163 11.71 -5.31 34.27
CA ASN A 163 13.07 -5.28 33.72
C ASN A 163 13.45 -6.54 32.93
N ARG A 164 12.88 -7.71 33.26
CA ARG A 164 13.08 -8.93 32.45
C ARG A 164 12.22 -8.95 31.18
N ALA A 165 11.02 -8.39 31.22
CA ALA A 165 10.17 -8.25 30.04
C ALA A 165 10.82 -7.40 28.94
N GLY A 166 11.48 -6.30 29.30
CA GLY A 166 12.20 -5.45 28.32
C GLY A 166 13.34 -6.19 27.59
N ILE A 167 14.14 -6.99 28.30
CA ILE A 167 15.25 -7.76 27.70
C ILE A 167 14.74 -8.97 26.90
N ALA A 168 13.61 -9.56 27.29
CA ALA A 168 12.94 -10.61 26.52
C ALA A 168 12.31 -10.06 25.24
N ALA A 169 11.62 -8.91 25.30
CA ALA A 169 11.03 -8.26 24.13
C ALA A 169 12.09 -7.84 23.10
N LEU A 170 13.27 -7.39 23.54
CA LEU A 170 14.39 -7.10 22.65
C LEU A 170 14.91 -8.36 21.92
N ARG A 171 14.86 -9.53 22.58
CA ARG A 171 15.20 -10.82 21.95
C ARG A 171 14.09 -11.36 21.05
N ASP A 172 12.81 -11.13 21.35
CA ASP A 172 11.70 -11.49 20.47
C ASP A 172 11.69 -10.59 19.21
N HIS A 173 12.09 -9.32 19.31
CA HIS A 173 12.37 -8.46 18.17
C HIS A 173 13.49 -9.03 17.28
N THR A 174 14.63 -9.43 17.86
CA THR A 174 15.70 -10.12 17.10
C THR A 174 15.22 -11.47 16.53
N SER A 175 14.27 -12.15 17.19
CA SER A 175 13.71 -13.42 16.70
C SER A 175 12.76 -13.21 15.52
N ALA A 176 11.95 -12.16 15.52
CA ALA A 176 11.08 -11.79 14.39
C ALA A 176 11.90 -11.36 13.15
N ILE A 177 13.02 -10.68 13.39
CA ILE A 177 14.02 -10.34 12.36
C ILE A 177 14.68 -11.61 11.80
N LEU A 178 15.15 -12.52 12.66
CA LEU A 178 15.75 -13.80 12.24
C LEU A 178 14.75 -14.79 11.60
N MET A 179 13.45 -14.59 11.79
CA MET A 179 12.38 -15.39 11.17
C MET A 179 11.81 -14.73 9.89
N GLY A 180 12.49 -13.72 9.33
CA GLY A 180 12.18 -13.19 8.00
C GLY A 180 10.89 -12.37 7.90
N THR A 181 10.41 -11.79 9.02
CA THR A 181 9.21 -10.93 8.97
C THR A 181 9.47 -9.46 8.60
N TRP A 182 10.74 -9.03 8.52
CA TRP A 182 11.16 -7.74 7.95
C TRP A 182 12.69 -7.68 7.78
N ASN A 183 13.20 -7.01 6.74
CA ASN A 183 14.64 -6.92 6.42
C ASN A 183 15.19 -5.50 6.62
N GLU A 184 16.34 -5.37 7.28
CA GLU A 184 17.13 -4.12 7.30
C GLU A 184 18.32 -4.19 6.33
N GLY A 185 18.37 -3.25 5.37
CA GLY A 185 19.57 -2.46 5.09
C GLY A 185 20.64 -2.99 4.10
N GLN A 186 20.78 -2.26 2.99
CA GLN A 186 22.06 -2.06 2.28
C GLN A 186 22.27 -0.56 1.92
N PRO A 187 23.50 -0.11 1.63
CA PRO A 187 23.90 1.30 1.63
C PRO A 187 23.70 2.03 0.28
N ASP A 188 24.20 3.27 0.24
CA ASP A 188 23.92 4.27 -0.80
C ASP A 188 24.28 3.87 -2.25
N SER A 189 23.45 4.34 -3.17
CA SER A 189 23.52 4.07 -4.61
C SER A 189 24.77 4.66 -5.30
N PRO A 190 25.37 3.97 -6.28
CA PRO A 190 26.18 4.61 -7.31
C PRO A 190 25.31 5.21 -8.43
N ASP A 191 25.79 6.33 -8.99
CA ASP A 191 25.07 7.15 -9.98
C ASP A 191 25.18 6.59 -11.43
N SER A 192 24.38 7.20 -12.28
CA SER A 192 24.14 6.98 -13.70
C SER A 192 25.36 6.86 -14.63
N GLY A 193 25.22 5.98 -15.63
CA GLY A 193 26.07 5.90 -16.82
C GLY A 193 25.48 4.93 -17.84
N GLY A 194 25.14 5.40 -19.03
CA GLY A 194 24.60 4.54 -20.11
C GLY A 194 25.45 4.60 -21.38
N SER A 195 25.31 3.60 -22.27
CA SER A 195 25.24 3.77 -23.74
C SER A 195 25.18 2.43 -24.52
N ALA A 196 24.59 2.51 -25.72
CA ALA A 196 24.97 1.82 -26.97
C ALA A 196 24.52 0.37 -27.32
N LEU A 197 23.57 0.34 -28.28
CA LEU A 197 23.64 -0.28 -29.62
C LEU A 197 23.57 -1.82 -29.84
N GLY A 198 22.73 -2.20 -30.83
CA GLY A 198 22.71 -3.49 -31.53
C GLY A 198 21.60 -3.53 -32.60
N GLU A 199 21.96 -3.74 -33.88
CA GLU A 199 21.05 -3.71 -35.05
C GLU A 199 20.54 -5.11 -35.50
N HIS A 200 19.74 -5.10 -36.59
CA HIS A 200 19.18 -6.21 -37.39
C HIS A 200 17.86 -6.82 -36.88
N GLY A 201 16.85 -7.10 -37.72
CA GLY A 201 16.65 -6.85 -39.16
C GLY A 201 15.27 -7.39 -39.62
N SER A 202 14.67 -6.82 -40.69
CA SER A 202 13.36 -7.24 -41.23
C SER A 202 13.49 -8.33 -42.32
N PRO A 203 12.38 -9.01 -42.72
CA PRO A 203 11.58 -8.48 -43.83
C PRO A 203 10.03 -8.65 -43.73
N ALA A 204 9.34 -7.98 -44.65
CA ALA A 204 7.89 -7.75 -44.77
C ALA A 204 7.02 -8.96 -45.19
N VAL A 205 5.68 -8.79 -45.18
CA VAL A 205 4.78 -8.83 -46.37
C VAL A 205 3.35 -8.29 -46.03
N ALA A 206 2.85 -7.36 -46.87
CA ALA A 206 1.47 -6.99 -47.32
C ALA A 206 0.18 -7.28 -46.46
N ALA A 207 -0.97 -6.60 -46.62
CA ALA A 207 -1.44 -5.63 -47.63
C ALA A 207 -2.55 -4.67 -47.07
N ALA A 208 -2.79 -3.54 -47.74
CA ALA A 208 -4.00 -2.71 -47.61
C ALA A 208 -4.89 -2.84 -48.88
N PRO A 209 -6.14 -2.35 -48.89
CA PRO A 209 -6.42 -0.97 -49.34
C PRO A 209 -7.65 -0.31 -48.63
N ALA A 210 -8.21 0.84 -49.03
CA ALA A 210 -7.68 2.19 -49.32
C ALA A 210 -8.82 3.10 -49.86
N SER A 211 -8.98 4.32 -49.34
CA SER A 211 -9.66 5.51 -49.96
C SER A 211 -9.71 6.65 -48.92
N SER A 212 -8.92 7.72 -49.00
CA SER A 212 -9.07 8.95 -49.84
C SER A 212 -10.23 9.86 -49.37
N HIS A 213 -10.10 11.18 -49.18
CA HIS A 213 -9.36 12.18 -49.99
C HIS A 213 -8.91 13.47 -49.21
N THR A 214 -7.81 14.08 -49.69
CA THR A 214 -7.50 15.55 -49.84
C THR A 214 -7.58 16.56 -48.66
N SER A 215 -6.79 17.66 -48.59
CA SER A 215 -5.35 17.93 -48.85
C SER A 215 -4.98 19.43 -48.70
N THR A 216 -4.05 19.78 -47.79
CA THR A 216 -3.04 20.88 -47.90
C THR A 216 -3.53 22.36 -47.94
N PRO A 217 -2.67 23.42 -47.77
CA PRO A 217 -1.19 23.43 -47.73
C PRO A 217 -0.43 24.26 -46.66
N LYS A 218 0.79 23.77 -46.36
CA LYS A 218 2.10 24.47 -46.19
C LYS A 218 2.20 25.82 -45.45
N GLN A 219 3.16 25.88 -44.51
CA GLN A 219 4.37 26.69 -44.71
C GLN A 219 5.58 26.16 -43.91
N SER A 220 6.78 26.53 -44.34
CA SER A 220 8.07 25.97 -43.93
C SER A 220 9.12 27.08 -43.80
N VAL A 221 10.05 27.00 -42.84
CA VAL A 221 11.26 27.83 -42.79
C VAL A 221 12.44 26.98 -42.32
N GLU A 222 13.51 26.95 -43.11
CA GLU A 222 14.84 26.44 -42.75
C GLU A 222 15.75 27.60 -42.29
N CYS A 223 16.81 27.29 -41.53
CA CYS A 223 18.12 27.98 -41.50
C CYS A 223 19.07 27.19 -40.58
N THR A 224 19.94 26.31 -41.10
CA THR A 224 21.35 26.54 -41.52
C THR A 224 22.39 26.62 -40.39
N ASN A 225 23.43 25.78 -40.52
CA ASN A 225 24.58 25.65 -39.61
C ASN A 225 25.54 26.85 -39.61
N VAL A 226 26.25 27.04 -38.48
CA VAL A 226 27.57 27.72 -38.43
C VAL A 226 28.53 26.91 -37.53
N ARG A 227 29.80 26.80 -37.93
CA ARG A 227 30.90 26.14 -37.19
C ARG A 227 31.84 27.17 -36.58
N SER A 228 32.37 26.88 -35.37
CA SER A 228 33.67 27.33 -34.79
C SER A 228 33.56 27.27 -33.26
N GLU A 229 34.57 27.05 -32.41
CA GLU A 229 35.97 26.58 -32.50
C GLU A 229 36.38 26.16 -31.07
N SER A 230 37.46 25.40 -30.89
CA SER A 230 38.10 25.15 -29.59
C SER A 230 39.49 25.78 -29.57
N PRO A 231 40.03 26.20 -28.41
CA PRO A 231 41.40 25.75 -28.12
C PRO A 231 41.84 25.62 -26.63
N TYR A 232 42.98 24.93 -26.46
CA TYR A 232 43.93 24.84 -25.30
C TYR A 232 43.46 24.19 -23.97
N LEU A 233 44.12 23.22 -23.28
CA LEU A 233 45.46 22.57 -23.24
C LEU A 233 46.34 22.95 -22.03
N MET A 234 46.73 21.95 -21.20
CA MET A 234 47.97 21.79 -20.39
C MET A 234 47.80 20.55 -19.47
N THR A 235 48.32 19.35 -19.76
CA THR A 235 49.69 18.78 -19.57
C THR A 235 50.05 18.30 -18.15
N ALA A 236 50.58 17.07 -18.05
CA ALA A 236 50.89 16.31 -16.83
C ALA A 236 52.34 16.51 -16.29
N PRO A 237 52.74 15.81 -15.21
CA PRO A 237 53.83 14.80 -15.38
C PRO A 237 53.73 13.51 -14.51
N PRO A 238 54.50 12.43 -14.85
CA PRO A 238 54.68 11.15 -14.11
C PRO A 238 55.98 11.20 -13.22
N PRO A 239 56.65 10.12 -12.71
CA PRO A 239 56.50 8.64 -12.83
C PRO A 239 56.39 7.94 -11.43
N SER A 240 56.75 6.68 -11.10
CA SER A 240 57.59 5.60 -11.69
C SER A 240 57.24 4.18 -11.14
N ALA A 241 58.12 3.16 -11.28
CA ALA A 241 57.90 1.77 -10.84
C ALA A 241 59.17 1.10 -10.25
N SER A 242 59.01 0.09 -9.38
CA SER A 242 60.03 -0.91 -8.98
C SER A 242 59.41 -2.06 -8.18
N GLY A 243 59.90 -3.30 -8.33
CA GLY A 243 59.52 -4.47 -7.50
C GLY A 243 60.73 -5.25 -6.98
N HIS A 244 60.51 -6.31 -6.18
CA HIS A 244 61.52 -7.37 -5.91
C HIS A 244 60.92 -8.61 -5.20
N ASP A 245 61.67 -9.72 -5.27
CA ASP A 245 61.32 -11.10 -4.88
C ASP A 245 61.76 -11.51 -3.45
N GLY A 246 61.26 -12.64 -2.93
CA GLY A 246 61.99 -13.47 -1.95
C GLY A 246 61.15 -14.22 -0.88
N PRO A 247 61.52 -15.46 -0.45
CA PRO A 247 60.54 -16.40 0.14
C PRO A 247 60.83 -16.95 1.57
N GLY A 248 59.86 -17.65 2.18
CA GLY A 248 60.15 -18.79 3.09
C GLY A 248 59.18 -19.11 4.26
N SER A 249 58.56 -20.31 4.22
CA SER A 249 58.07 -21.15 5.36
C SER A 249 56.97 -20.57 6.32
N SER A 250 56.13 -21.36 7.01
CA SER A 250 56.06 -22.81 7.28
C SER A 250 54.61 -23.31 7.49
N ASP A 251 54.40 -24.63 7.50
CA ASP A 251 53.11 -25.31 7.61
C ASP A 251 52.30 -25.07 8.90
N THR A 252 50.96 -25.01 8.74
CA THR A 252 50.00 -25.74 9.59
C THR A 252 48.78 -26.12 8.73
N ALA A 253 48.41 -27.40 8.70
CA ALA A 253 47.27 -27.89 7.93
C ALA A 253 45.97 -27.88 8.75
N GLU A 254 44.89 -27.36 8.17
CA GLU A 254 43.51 -27.72 8.54
C GLU A 254 42.72 -28.07 7.27
N VAL A 255 41.66 -28.86 7.43
CA VAL A 255 41.15 -29.78 6.42
C VAL A 255 40.05 -29.18 5.54
N ASP A 256 40.09 -29.49 4.24
CA ASP A 256 39.01 -29.15 3.30
C ASP A 256 37.66 -29.71 3.76
N MET A 257 36.65 -28.84 3.83
CA MET A 257 35.24 -29.20 3.74
C MET A 257 34.70 -28.52 2.49
N ALA A 258 34.19 -29.33 1.56
CA ALA A 258 33.90 -28.90 0.20
C ALA A 258 32.81 -27.82 0.12
N ASP A 259 32.94 -26.94 -0.88
CA ASP A 259 31.88 -26.02 -1.30
C ASP A 259 30.63 -26.80 -1.72
N ASP A 260 29.57 -26.73 -0.92
CA ASP A 260 28.21 -27.10 -1.37
C ASP A 260 27.73 -26.06 -2.38
N PHE A 261 28.00 -26.34 -3.64
CA PHE A 261 27.56 -25.57 -4.80
C PHE A 261 26.01 -25.58 -4.90
N ASP A 262 25.35 -24.51 -4.48
CA ASP A 262 23.91 -24.32 -4.70
C ASP A 262 23.65 -23.94 -6.17
N PRO A 263 22.95 -24.80 -6.96
CA PRO A 263 22.71 -24.54 -8.37
C PRO A 263 21.45 -23.68 -8.63
N TYR A 264 20.74 -23.21 -7.59
CA TYR A 264 19.51 -22.41 -7.72
C TYR A 264 19.77 -20.92 -7.48
N GLY A 265 20.57 -20.32 -8.36
CA GLY A 265 20.78 -18.87 -8.38
C GLY A 265 19.53 -18.05 -8.72
N ALA A 266 19.67 -16.74 -8.52
CA ALA A 266 18.67 -15.68 -8.62
C ALA A 266 17.71 -15.56 -7.43
N GLU A 267 18.22 -15.01 -6.32
CA GLU A 267 17.41 -14.12 -5.49
C GLU A 267 16.97 -12.93 -6.34
N THR A 268 15.76 -13.02 -6.92
CA THR A 268 15.07 -11.87 -7.46
C THR A 268 14.58 -11.03 -6.27
N ASP A 269 15.36 -10.01 -5.93
CA ASP A 269 15.07 -9.00 -4.89
C ASP A 269 13.91 -8.09 -5.36
N GLU A 270 12.73 -8.71 -5.57
CA GLU A 270 11.50 -8.04 -5.95
C GLU A 270 10.90 -7.35 -4.72
N ASP A 271 10.67 -6.03 -4.79
CA ASP A 271 9.84 -5.29 -3.82
C ASP A 271 8.47 -6.00 -3.69
N MET A 272 8.29 -6.78 -2.62
CA MET A 272 7.11 -7.60 -2.39
C MET A 272 5.93 -6.72 -1.95
N VAL A 273 5.33 -5.99 -2.89
CA VAL A 273 4.14 -5.16 -2.66
C VAL A 273 2.97 -6.05 -2.24
N THR A 274 2.60 -6.02 -0.95
CA THR A 274 1.59 -6.90 -0.34
C THR A 274 0.32 -6.19 0.11
N ASP A 275 0.09 -4.98 -0.38
CA ASP A 275 -0.73 -4.00 0.32
C ASP A 275 -2.08 -3.66 -0.33
N THR A 276 -2.93 -2.99 0.46
CA THR A 276 -4.27 -2.53 0.10
C THR A 276 -4.20 -1.48 -0.99
N VAL A 277 -5.15 -1.50 -1.93
CA VAL A 277 -5.25 -0.50 -2.98
C VAL A 277 -6.35 0.52 -2.69
N GLY A 278 -6.14 1.76 -3.14
CA GLY A 278 -7.05 2.87 -2.89
C GLY A 278 -7.05 3.89 -4.01
N ALA A 279 -8.15 4.63 -4.15
CA ALA A 279 -8.27 5.72 -5.09
C ALA A 279 -9.16 6.83 -4.53
N ILE A 280 -8.81 8.07 -4.87
CA ILE A 280 -9.63 9.27 -4.63
C ILE A 280 -9.79 9.99 -5.98
N ALA A 281 -11.00 10.48 -6.27
CA ALA A 281 -11.28 11.25 -7.48
C ALA A 281 -12.13 12.49 -7.16
N ILE A 282 -12.00 13.50 -8.01
CA ILE A 282 -12.88 14.68 -8.06
C ILE A 282 -13.42 14.76 -9.49
N ASP A 283 -14.73 14.92 -9.65
CA ASP A 283 -15.37 15.03 -10.97
C ASP A 283 -15.56 16.47 -11.48
N LEU A 284 -16.15 16.60 -12.67
CA LEU A 284 -16.35 17.89 -13.34
C LEU A 284 -17.35 18.80 -12.60
N GLN A 285 -18.12 18.24 -11.67
CA GLN A 285 -19.05 18.96 -10.81
C GLN A 285 -18.40 19.36 -9.47
N GLY A 286 -17.14 18.96 -9.24
CA GLY A 286 -16.41 19.22 -8.00
C GLY A 286 -16.71 18.22 -6.88
N ASN A 287 -17.49 17.16 -7.15
CA ASN A 287 -17.79 16.13 -6.16
C ASN A 287 -16.54 15.29 -5.91
N ILE A 288 -16.21 15.05 -4.65
CA ILE A 288 -15.13 14.14 -4.26
C ILE A 288 -15.67 12.73 -3.96
N ALA A 289 -14.92 11.69 -4.28
CA ALA A 289 -15.22 10.31 -3.88
C ALA A 289 -13.94 9.55 -3.56
N ALA A 290 -14.05 8.54 -2.71
CA ALA A 290 -12.93 7.71 -2.26
C ALA A 290 -13.32 6.24 -2.19
N GLY A 291 -12.34 5.35 -2.36
CA GLY A 291 -12.55 3.92 -2.21
C GLY A 291 -11.27 3.15 -1.89
N SER A 292 -11.44 1.94 -1.36
CA SER A 292 -10.36 0.98 -1.12
C SER A 292 -10.81 -0.46 -1.37
N SER A 293 -9.84 -1.34 -1.62
CA SER A 293 -10.03 -2.78 -1.82
C SER A 293 -8.80 -3.55 -1.32
N SER A 294 -9.04 -4.68 -0.64
CA SER A 294 -7.99 -5.49 0.00
C SER A 294 -8.35 -6.98 0.07
N GLY A 295 -7.36 -7.87 -0.05
CA GLY A 295 -7.45 -9.27 0.38
C GLY A 295 -7.22 -9.43 1.89
N GLY A 296 -6.68 -8.42 2.57
CA GLY A 296 -6.27 -8.49 3.97
C GLY A 296 -4.96 -9.26 4.19
N ILE A 297 -4.70 -9.63 5.45
CA ILE A 297 -3.45 -10.30 5.83
C ILE A 297 -3.43 -11.76 5.34
N GLY A 298 -2.23 -12.26 5.02
CA GLY A 298 -2.00 -13.67 4.72
C GLY A 298 -2.34 -14.56 5.90
N MET A 299 -2.81 -15.79 5.62
CA MET A 299 -3.20 -16.78 6.62
C MET A 299 -4.28 -16.29 7.60
N LYS A 300 -5.05 -15.25 7.25
CA LYS A 300 -6.13 -14.74 8.11
C LYS A 300 -7.13 -15.84 8.47
N HIS A 301 -7.73 -15.74 9.65
CA HIS A 301 -8.90 -16.55 9.96
C HIS A 301 -10.02 -16.26 8.96
N ARG A 302 -10.70 -17.30 8.47
CA ARG A 302 -11.84 -17.16 7.57
C ARG A 302 -12.91 -16.23 8.15
N GLY A 303 -13.43 -15.31 7.33
CA GLY A 303 -14.37 -14.28 7.77
C GLY A 303 -13.74 -13.04 8.44
N ARG A 304 -12.41 -12.98 8.64
CA ARG A 304 -11.75 -11.74 9.10
C ARG A 304 -11.96 -10.63 8.05
N THR A 305 -12.65 -9.58 8.50
CA THR A 305 -12.89 -8.34 7.76
C THR A 305 -11.92 -7.26 8.25
N GLY A 306 -11.23 -6.58 7.33
CA GLY A 306 -10.27 -5.49 7.62
C GLY A 306 -10.80 -4.09 7.30
N PRO A 307 -9.95 -3.04 7.45
CA PRO A 307 -10.30 -1.64 7.21
C PRO A 307 -10.99 -1.35 5.88
N ALA A 308 -10.63 -2.04 4.81
CA ALA A 308 -11.15 -1.79 3.48
C ALA A 308 -12.66 -2.06 3.36
N ALA A 309 -13.30 -2.79 4.28
CA ALA A 309 -14.76 -2.96 4.35
C ALA A 309 -15.44 -2.05 5.38
N LEU A 310 -14.67 -1.22 6.09
CA LEU A 310 -15.13 -0.42 7.22
C LEU A 310 -15.08 1.08 6.86
N VAL A 311 -16.27 1.63 6.65
CA VAL A 311 -16.50 3.06 6.37
C VAL A 311 -15.98 3.91 7.52
N GLY A 312 -15.26 4.99 7.23
CA GLY A 312 -14.58 5.83 8.22
C GLY A 312 -13.28 5.25 8.77
N VAL A 313 -12.94 4.00 8.44
CA VAL A 313 -11.75 3.30 8.95
C VAL A 313 -10.68 3.14 7.88
N GLY A 314 -11.01 2.45 6.77
CA GLY A 314 -10.13 2.29 5.60
C GLY A 314 -10.34 3.35 4.53
N THR A 315 -11.52 3.98 4.51
CA THR A 315 -11.88 5.03 3.55
C THR A 315 -12.88 5.99 4.20
N ALA A 316 -12.66 7.29 4.03
CA ALA A 316 -13.52 8.34 4.53
C ALA A 316 -13.66 9.48 3.53
N VAL A 317 -14.83 10.13 3.54
CA VAL A 317 -15.08 11.43 2.92
C VAL A 317 -15.77 12.30 3.96
N VAL A 318 -15.17 13.44 4.29
CA VAL A 318 -15.84 14.55 4.95
C VAL A 318 -16.50 15.37 3.85
N PRO A 319 -17.85 15.44 3.82
CA PRO A 319 -18.59 16.12 2.77
C PRO A 319 -18.43 17.64 2.85
N GLU A 320 -18.85 18.32 1.80
CA GLU A 320 -18.99 19.78 1.79
C GLU A 320 -20.13 20.21 2.73
N ASP A 321 -19.83 21.15 3.63
CA ASP A 321 -20.85 21.80 4.46
C ASP A 321 -21.51 22.93 3.63
N PRO A 322 -22.85 22.95 3.48
CA PRO A 322 -23.55 24.03 2.77
C PRO A 322 -23.29 25.44 3.31
N ASP A 323 -22.92 25.56 4.59
CA ASP A 323 -22.61 26.83 5.25
C ASP A 323 -21.11 27.20 5.19
N ASP A 324 -20.24 26.38 4.56
CA ASP A 324 -18.81 26.69 4.36
C ASP A 324 -18.56 27.51 3.08
N ASP A 325 -18.15 28.77 3.26
CA ASP A 325 -17.72 29.68 2.19
C ASP A 325 -16.55 29.17 1.35
N LEU A 326 -15.73 28.24 1.85
CA LEU A 326 -14.64 27.61 1.11
C LEU A 326 -15.05 26.36 0.33
N ALA A 327 -16.27 25.85 0.54
CA ALA A 327 -16.76 24.60 -0.06
C ALA A 327 -15.77 23.43 0.14
N THR A 328 -15.26 23.31 1.37
CA THR A 328 -14.20 22.38 1.74
C THR A 328 -14.74 20.95 1.78
N SER A 329 -13.98 20.00 1.26
CA SER A 329 -14.24 18.56 1.44
C SER A 329 -12.92 17.82 1.51
N VAL A 330 -12.87 16.72 2.26
CA VAL A 330 -11.64 15.93 2.44
C VAL A 330 -11.94 14.46 2.28
N ALA A 331 -11.19 13.80 1.40
CA ALA A 331 -11.17 12.36 1.27
C ALA A 331 -9.86 11.78 1.85
N ALA A 332 -9.93 10.61 2.47
CA ALA A 332 -8.76 9.85 2.88
C ALA A 332 -8.95 8.35 2.62
N VAL A 333 -7.83 7.65 2.41
CA VAL A 333 -7.74 6.19 2.26
C VAL A 333 -6.47 5.69 2.95
N THR A 334 -6.54 4.55 3.65
CA THR A 334 -5.42 3.99 4.43
C THR A 334 -5.02 2.57 4.00
N SER A 335 -3.72 2.24 4.16
CA SER A 335 -3.15 0.88 4.10
C SER A 335 -2.25 0.64 5.32
N GLY A 336 -1.90 -0.62 5.60
CA GLY A 336 -1.04 -1.03 6.73
C GLY A 336 -1.70 -2.01 7.69
N THR A 337 -1.32 -1.98 8.96
CA THR A 337 -1.76 -2.94 9.99
C THR A 337 -3.24 -2.78 10.31
N GLY A 338 -4.07 -3.66 9.75
CA GLY A 338 -5.52 -3.50 9.72
C GLY A 338 -6.20 -3.32 11.09
N GLU A 339 -5.79 -4.09 12.09
CA GLU A 339 -6.31 -4.03 13.46
C GLU A 339 -6.02 -2.69 14.13
N HIS A 340 -4.86 -2.08 13.86
CA HIS A 340 -4.49 -0.76 14.38
C HIS A 340 -5.25 0.36 13.65
N ILE A 341 -5.39 0.25 12.33
CA ILE A 341 -6.18 1.19 11.50
C ILE A 341 -7.65 1.21 11.97
N ALA A 342 -8.22 0.03 12.26
CA ALA A 342 -9.54 -0.10 12.86
C ALA A 342 -9.63 0.50 14.27
N THR A 343 -8.66 0.18 15.13
CA THR A 343 -8.59 0.70 16.51
C THR A 343 -8.56 2.24 16.55
N CYS A 344 -7.89 2.89 15.61
CA CYS A 344 -7.77 4.35 15.54
C CYS A 344 -8.84 5.05 14.68
N SER A 345 -9.72 4.30 13.99
CA SER A 345 -10.62 4.84 12.95
C SER A 345 -9.87 5.73 11.94
N ALA A 346 -8.72 5.23 11.47
CA ALA A 346 -7.62 6.10 11.06
C ALA A 346 -7.94 6.97 9.82
N SER A 347 -8.68 6.46 8.83
CA SER A 347 -9.05 7.25 7.65
C SER A 347 -9.99 8.41 8.00
N GLY A 348 -10.98 8.19 8.86
CA GLY A 348 -11.90 9.23 9.32
C GLY A 348 -11.16 10.27 10.15
N LYS A 349 -10.30 9.83 11.08
CA LYS A 349 -9.48 10.74 11.89
C LYS A 349 -8.57 11.62 11.04
N CYS A 350 -7.88 11.06 10.04
CA CYS A 350 -7.06 11.83 9.11
C CYS A 350 -7.88 12.85 8.30
N ALA A 351 -9.06 12.47 7.81
CA ALA A 351 -9.89 13.36 7.01
C ALA A 351 -10.46 14.53 7.85
N GLU A 352 -10.93 14.25 9.08
CA GLU A 352 -11.38 15.27 10.03
C GLU A 352 -10.26 16.25 10.39
N ARG A 353 -9.05 15.74 10.68
CA ARG A 353 -7.86 16.53 11.00
C ARG A 353 -7.52 17.56 9.92
N LEU A 354 -7.46 17.11 8.66
CA LEU A 354 -7.18 17.95 7.49
C LEU A 354 -8.32 18.93 7.16
N PHE A 355 -9.57 18.54 7.42
CA PHE A 355 -10.74 19.39 7.22
C PHE A 355 -10.80 20.53 8.25
N GLN A 356 -10.56 20.22 9.52
CA GLN A 356 -10.63 21.17 10.63
C GLN A 356 -9.39 22.08 10.78
N GLY A 357 -8.30 21.79 10.05
CA GLY A 357 -7.01 22.41 10.31
C GLY A 357 -6.53 22.13 11.74
N SER A 358 -6.54 20.86 12.16
CA SER A 358 -6.23 20.49 13.55
C SER A 358 -5.25 19.34 13.66
N ARG A 359 -4.48 19.33 14.76
CA ARG A 359 -3.60 18.23 15.15
C ARG A 359 -3.80 17.83 16.63
N ARG A 360 -3.26 16.68 17.03
CA ARG A 360 -3.42 16.20 18.41
C ARG A 360 -2.52 17.01 19.35
N GLY A 361 -3.10 17.53 20.42
CA GLY A 361 -2.42 18.29 21.46
C GLY A 361 -2.31 17.56 22.81
N PRO A 362 -1.60 18.16 23.78
CA PRO A 362 -1.48 17.60 25.13
C PRO A 362 -2.84 17.37 25.78
N GLY A 363 -3.01 16.16 26.32
CA GLY A 363 -4.27 15.67 26.88
C GLY A 363 -5.27 15.15 25.84
N GLY A 364 -4.89 15.05 24.56
CA GLY A 364 -5.79 14.61 23.48
C GLY A 364 -6.78 15.68 23.03
N ARG A 365 -6.53 16.96 23.36
CA ARG A 365 -7.28 18.11 22.85
C ARG A 365 -6.82 18.44 21.45
N ASP A 366 -7.72 18.95 20.62
CA ASP A 366 -7.36 19.39 19.27
C ASP A 366 -6.73 20.79 19.31
N ILE A 367 -5.64 20.98 18.59
CA ILE A 367 -4.92 22.24 18.45
C ILE A 367 -5.01 22.67 16.99
N GLN A 368 -5.37 23.92 16.75
CA GLN A 368 -5.37 24.52 15.42
C GLN A 368 -3.96 24.54 14.83
N GLU A 369 -3.86 24.14 13.56
CA GLU A 369 -2.62 23.98 12.82
C GLU A 369 -2.87 24.34 11.35
N GLU A 370 -2.03 25.21 10.78
CA GLU A 370 -2.18 25.66 9.39
C GLU A 370 -1.35 24.82 8.41
N ASP A 371 -0.30 24.15 8.89
CA ASP A 371 0.55 23.27 8.08
C ASP A 371 -0.04 21.86 7.99
N GLU A 372 -0.57 21.48 6.83
CA GLU A 372 -1.08 20.13 6.60
C GLU A 372 -0.02 19.03 6.76
N HIS A 373 1.28 19.34 6.63
CA HIS A 373 2.35 18.39 6.91
C HIS A 373 2.52 18.13 8.42
N ALA A 374 2.41 19.16 9.25
CA ALA A 374 2.38 19.02 10.71
C ALA A 374 1.12 18.28 11.20
N ILE A 375 -0.03 18.50 10.53
CA ILE A 375 -1.26 17.74 10.77
C ILE A 375 -1.05 16.24 10.49
N LEU A 376 -0.48 15.89 9.33
CA LEU A 376 -0.27 14.50 8.93
C LEU A 376 0.78 13.78 9.77
N GLU A 377 1.85 14.48 10.15
CA GLU A 377 2.86 13.94 11.06
C GLU A 377 2.27 13.66 12.45
N SER A 378 1.51 14.60 13.02
CA SER A 378 0.81 14.39 14.29
C SER A 378 -0.28 13.31 14.21
N PHE A 379 -0.97 13.17 13.07
CA PHE A 379 -1.90 12.06 12.86
C PHE A 379 -1.19 10.69 12.97
N ILE A 380 -0.04 10.51 12.33
CA ILE A 380 0.70 9.24 12.42
C ILE A 380 1.35 9.07 13.80
N VAL A 381 2.03 10.08 14.32
CA VAL A 381 2.80 9.98 15.57
C VAL A 381 1.89 9.95 16.80
N ASP A 382 0.90 10.83 16.89
CA ASP A 382 0.11 11.05 18.12
C ASP A 382 -1.26 10.34 18.10
N ASP A 383 -2.01 10.38 16.99
CA ASP A 383 -3.33 9.73 16.88
C ASP A 383 -3.24 8.23 16.56
N PHE A 384 -2.24 7.79 15.78
CA PHE A 384 -2.04 6.38 15.41
C PHE A 384 -1.01 5.67 16.30
N LEU A 385 0.29 6.01 16.20
CA LEU A 385 1.34 5.34 16.98
C LEU A 385 1.22 5.61 18.47
N GLY A 386 0.87 6.84 18.86
CA GLY A 386 0.63 7.24 20.25
C GLY A 386 -0.59 6.58 20.90
N HIS A 387 -1.47 5.94 20.11
CA HIS A 387 -2.71 5.35 20.61
C HIS A 387 -2.43 4.18 21.58
N PRO A 388 -3.08 4.14 22.77
CA PRO A 388 -2.86 3.06 23.73
C PRO A 388 -3.16 1.66 23.19
N GLY A 389 -4.08 1.54 22.23
CA GLY A 389 -4.42 0.28 21.56
C GLY A 389 -3.45 -0.13 20.44
N VAL A 390 -2.43 0.69 20.13
CA VAL A 390 -1.37 0.41 19.13
C VAL A 390 -0.03 0.24 19.84
N ARG A 391 0.43 1.25 20.60
CA ARG A 391 1.75 1.24 21.27
C ARG A 391 1.95 0.12 22.30
N ASN A 392 0.87 -0.45 22.84
CA ASN A 392 0.92 -1.51 23.85
C ASN A 392 0.64 -2.91 23.26
N GLN A 393 0.70 -3.06 21.93
CA GLN A 393 0.49 -4.34 21.23
C GLN A 393 1.81 -5.04 20.90
N HIS A 394 1.72 -6.34 20.65
CA HIS A 394 2.85 -7.16 20.17
C HIS A 394 3.10 -7.00 18.66
N THR A 395 2.16 -6.42 17.92
CA THR A 395 2.26 -6.18 16.47
C THR A 395 2.77 -4.76 16.23
N ALA A 396 3.59 -4.56 15.19
CA ALA A 396 4.04 -3.24 14.79
C ALA A 396 2.88 -2.35 14.27
N GLY A 397 2.90 -1.08 14.65
CA GLY A 397 2.02 -0.06 14.07
C GLY A 397 2.56 0.43 12.74
N ALA A 398 2.05 -0.09 11.63
CA ALA A 398 2.36 0.39 10.29
C ALA A 398 1.10 1.02 9.65
N ILE A 399 1.25 2.21 9.06
CA ILE A 399 0.19 2.90 8.32
C ILE A 399 0.79 3.69 7.16
N GLY A 400 0.09 3.66 6.03
CA GLY A 400 0.16 4.68 4.99
C GLY A 400 -1.21 5.31 4.80
N VAL A 401 -1.26 6.62 4.61
CA VAL A 401 -2.47 7.38 4.30
C VAL A 401 -2.27 8.22 3.05
N MET A 402 -3.28 8.21 2.19
CA MET A 402 -3.40 9.09 1.02
C MET A 402 -4.66 9.94 1.22
N ALA A 403 -4.54 11.26 1.08
CA ALA A 403 -5.64 12.18 1.30
C ALA A 403 -5.73 13.25 0.20
N VAL A 404 -6.93 13.76 -0.02
CA VAL A 404 -7.17 14.92 -0.89
C VAL A 404 -8.09 15.89 -0.16
N LYS A 405 -7.63 17.13 0.01
CA LYS A 405 -8.43 18.29 0.44
C LYS A 405 -8.82 19.08 -0.80
N LYS A 406 -10.10 19.36 -0.99
CA LYS A 406 -10.64 20.21 -2.06
C LYS A 406 -11.35 21.40 -1.42
N ASP A 407 -11.12 22.59 -1.97
CA ASP A 407 -11.81 23.83 -1.64
C ASP A 407 -11.97 24.69 -2.92
N ARG A 408 -12.55 25.88 -2.82
CA ARG A 408 -12.68 26.83 -3.96
C ARG A 408 -11.34 27.32 -4.54
N THR A 409 -10.22 27.15 -3.83
CA THR A 409 -8.87 27.55 -4.26
C THR A 409 -8.12 26.45 -5.02
N GLY A 410 -8.57 25.19 -4.91
CA GLY A 410 -8.05 24.06 -5.65
C GLY A 410 -8.21 22.71 -4.95
N ALA A 411 -7.47 21.72 -5.46
CA ALA A 411 -7.35 20.40 -4.84
C ALA A 411 -5.89 20.18 -4.40
N TYR A 412 -5.71 19.61 -3.22
CA TYR A 412 -4.43 19.38 -2.59
C TYR A 412 -4.32 17.89 -2.29
N PHE A 413 -3.40 17.22 -2.97
CA PHE A 413 -3.10 15.82 -2.72
C PHE A 413 -1.98 15.73 -1.69
N TYR A 414 -2.18 14.93 -0.66
CA TYR A 414 -1.20 14.65 0.37
C TYR A 414 -1.05 13.16 0.61
N PHE A 415 0.10 12.77 1.14
CA PHE A 415 0.31 11.43 1.68
C PHE A 415 1.26 11.49 2.88
N ALA A 416 1.13 10.52 3.77
CA ALA A 416 2.09 10.26 4.84
C ALA A 416 2.10 8.77 5.18
N HIS A 417 3.26 8.23 5.57
CA HIS A 417 3.41 6.83 5.97
C HIS A 417 4.58 6.63 6.93
N ASN A 418 4.52 5.56 7.71
CA ASN A 418 5.66 5.01 8.46
C ASN A 418 6.04 3.58 8.02
N THR A 419 5.48 3.11 6.90
CA THR A 419 5.94 1.91 6.18
C THR A 419 7.26 2.18 5.46
N ASP A 420 8.05 1.13 5.17
CA ASP A 420 9.27 1.22 4.34
C ASP A 420 9.07 1.99 3.05
N SER A 421 7.96 1.68 2.35
CA SER A 421 7.61 2.31 1.10
C SER A 421 6.10 2.53 0.98
N PHE A 422 5.71 3.44 0.09
CA PHE A 422 4.33 3.68 -0.27
C PHE A 422 4.24 4.14 -1.74
N ALA A 423 3.64 3.31 -2.58
CA ALA A 423 3.50 3.55 -4.01
C ALA A 423 2.25 4.41 -4.30
N LEU A 424 2.44 5.51 -5.02
CA LEU A 424 1.41 6.53 -5.25
C LEU A 424 1.40 6.98 -6.71
N ALA A 425 0.20 7.28 -7.22
CA ALA A 425 0.03 7.88 -8.53
C ALA A 425 -1.04 8.98 -8.47
N SER A 426 -0.80 10.08 -9.18
CA SER A 426 -1.69 11.25 -9.22
C SER A 426 -1.71 11.87 -10.61
N MET A 427 -2.88 12.32 -11.06
CA MET A 427 -3.03 12.96 -12.37
C MET A 427 -4.15 13.99 -12.32
N SER A 428 -3.91 15.18 -12.85
CA SER A 428 -4.95 16.19 -13.10
C SER A 428 -5.49 16.12 -14.52
N SER A 429 -6.60 16.80 -14.81
CA SER A 429 -7.17 16.85 -16.17
C SER A 429 -6.29 17.62 -17.16
N THR A 430 -5.47 18.56 -16.68
CA THR A 430 -4.54 19.41 -17.44
C THR A 430 -3.19 18.75 -17.70
N GLU A 431 -2.84 17.71 -16.93
CA GLU A 431 -1.66 16.87 -17.18
C GLU A 431 -1.84 15.94 -18.39
N ARG A 432 -0.72 15.70 -19.10
CA ARG A 432 -0.64 14.74 -20.21
C ARG A 432 -0.49 13.31 -19.72
N GLU A 433 0.30 13.12 -18.66
CA GLU A 433 0.70 11.83 -18.09
C GLU A 433 0.56 11.87 -16.56
N PRO A 434 0.35 10.73 -15.89
CA PRO A 434 0.30 10.67 -14.43
C PRO A 434 1.71 10.88 -13.83
N LEU A 435 1.76 11.51 -12.65
CA LEU A 435 2.95 11.49 -11.80
C LEU A 435 2.87 10.30 -10.84
N CYS A 436 3.87 9.44 -10.90
CA CYS A 436 4.02 8.29 -10.01
C CYS A 436 5.22 8.50 -9.09
N VAL A 437 5.11 8.08 -7.82
CA VAL A 437 6.19 8.11 -6.85
C VAL A 437 6.17 6.85 -6.00
N MET A 438 7.34 6.24 -5.81
CA MET A 438 7.57 5.27 -4.74
C MET A 438 8.18 6.06 -3.58
N SER A 439 7.35 6.49 -2.62
CA SER A 439 7.87 7.12 -1.41
C SER A 439 8.57 6.07 -0.56
N ARG A 440 9.67 6.41 0.12
CA ARG A 440 10.39 5.52 1.04
C ARG A 440 10.70 6.22 2.36
N LEU A 441 10.71 5.45 3.45
CA LEU A 441 11.06 5.96 4.78
C LEU A 441 12.56 6.27 4.85
N GLY A 442 12.90 7.51 5.21
CA GLY A 442 14.29 7.91 5.39
C GLY A 442 14.88 7.33 6.67
N ARG A 443 16.16 6.90 6.65
CA ARG A 443 16.87 6.22 7.75
C ARG A 443 16.82 6.90 9.13
N THR A 444 16.46 8.19 9.19
CA THR A 444 16.38 9.02 10.41
C THR A 444 14.99 9.58 10.68
N ARG A 445 13.99 9.31 9.84
CA ARG A 445 12.63 9.86 9.96
C ARG A 445 11.65 8.80 10.43
N GLN A 446 10.78 9.16 11.36
CA GLN A 446 9.67 8.31 11.81
C GLN A 446 8.48 8.32 10.83
N VAL A 447 8.38 9.38 10.01
CA VAL A 447 7.33 9.56 8.99
C VAL A 447 7.94 10.05 7.69
N ALA A 448 7.55 9.42 6.58
CA ALA A 448 7.75 9.95 5.23
C ALA A 448 6.44 10.54 4.74
N GLN A 449 6.49 11.75 4.15
CA GLN A 449 5.31 12.49 3.73
C GLN A 449 5.62 13.40 2.55
N GLY A 450 4.57 13.80 1.84
CA GLY A 450 4.65 14.72 0.71
C GLY A 450 3.27 15.09 0.18
N GLY A 451 3.24 15.90 -0.87
CA GLY A 451 2.00 16.35 -1.48
C GLY A 451 2.22 17.19 -2.73
N ARG A 452 1.12 17.56 -3.39
CA ARG A 452 1.10 18.48 -4.54
C ARG A 452 -0.24 19.22 -4.61
N LYS A 453 -0.18 20.53 -4.85
CA LYS A 453 -1.35 21.36 -5.17
C LYS A 453 -1.68 21.25 -6.65
N VAL A 454 -2.96 21.02 -6.95
CA VAL A 454 -3.56 21.07 -8.28
C VAL A 454 -4.57 22.21 -8.29
N ARG A 455 -4.33 23.24 -9.11
CA ARG A 455 -5.33 24.29 -9.32
C ARG A 455 -6.49 23.70 -10.14
N LEU A 456 -7.67 23.65 -9.54
CA LEU A 456 -8.93 23.46 -10.27
C LEU A 456 -9.15 24.71 -11.16
N ARG A 457 -9.88 24.54 -12.26
CA ARG A 457 -10.16 25.59 -13.25
C ARG A 457 -11.62 26.03 -13.18
#